data_AF-A0A3S1HXE9-F1
#
_entry.id   AF-A0A3S1HXE9-F1
#
_cell.length_a   1.000
_cell.length_b   1.000
_cell.length_c   1.000
_cell.angle_alpha   90.00
_cell.angle_beta   90.00
_cell.angle_gamma   90.00
#
_symmetry.space_group_name_H-M   'P 1'
#
loop_
_entity.id
_entity.type
_entity.pdbx_description
1 polymer ?
#
loop_
_entity_poly.entity_id
_entity_poly.type
_entity_poly.pdbx_seq_one_letter_code
_entity_poly.pdbx_strand_id
1 'polypeptide(L)'
;MCQACADEETAAFEWETVAMAMGLLTTVLSGGLELGDQTELLDELLPLMTFISDSKAADPRVKEMADDLKVAVATKGLVWAELSQMREERRNNKDPRSSKEETKTKKLIEVLSETSGEEDVKELIKQRKASKESGKETSADPATGVTQLEQALQELCDPMLPVRGHGLIALARLVEDRSPEVHDKQEVLLKVFLENLSHTDSYIYLAAVNGLAALADLCPDRVIPCLTSELRSKCENTTEGSGDEKSSESLVLKVSEALVKATRRLGEMTPKYRDLLLPAILCSCRHGDPLTRASCLSGLAEVCQRLHFALGPVLYEVITCCRDVLTSDPDPEPRKAAAMTFALILRGLGKDTLTALGGALIDVYRSLKRAAATDPEEGVRVHAALALDELDGTMREMLFARPELSKQISILGL
;
A
#
# COMPACT_ATOMS: atom_id res chain seq x y z
N MET A 1 -36.42 12.51 -17.71
CA MET A 1 -36.62 13.69 -18.59
C MET A 1 -35.65 13.70 -19.78
N CYS A 2 -35.21 12.55 -20.31
CA CYS A 2 -34.36 12.51 -21.51
C CYS A 2 -34.91 11.51 -22.53
N GLN A 3 -36.22 11.59 -22.79
CA GLN A 3 -36.86 10.89 -23.89
C GLN A 3 -37.57 11.95 -24.72
N ALA A 4 -36.94 12.29 -25.85
CA ALA A 4 -37.36 13.22 -26.90
C ALA A 4 -37.02 14.71 -26.70
N CYS A 5 -36.05 15.20 -27.47
CA CYS A 5 -36.31 16.25 -28.46
C CYS A 5 -35.15 16.39 -29.46
N ALA A 6 -35.47 16.91 -30.65
CA ALA A 6 -34.65 16.91 -31.86
C ALA A 6 -34.14 18.31 -32.23
N ASP A 7 -33.87 19.18 -31.25
CA ASP A 7 -33.37 20.54 -31.45
C ASP A 7 -32.05 20.77 -30.69
N GLU A 8 -31.01 21.29 -31.37
CA GLU A 8 -29.67 21.49 -30.78
C GLU A 8 -29.66 22.51 -29.62
N GLU A 9 -30.53 23.53 -29.66
CA GLU A 9 -30.60 24.56 -28.61
C GLU A 9 -31.25 24.06 -27.32
N THR A 10 -32.23 23.15 -27.41
CA THR A 10 -32.88 22.57 -26.21
C THR A 10 -31.98 21.55 -25.53
N ALA A 11 -31.22 20.77 -26.30
CA ALA A 11 -30.25 19.83 -25.78
C ALA A 11 -29.14 20.51 -24.96
N ALA A 12 -28.65 21.67 -25.40
CA ALA A 12 -27.62 22.43 -24.68
C ALA A 12 -28.11 22.88 -23.28
N PHE A 13 -29.34 23.40 -23.21
CA PHE A 13 -29.97 23.83 -21.96
C PHE A 13 -30.23 22.66 -21.00
N GLU A 14 -30.63 21.50 -21.52
CA GLU A 14 -30.81 20.27 -20.72
C GLU A 14 -29.49 19.82 -20.10
N TRP A 15 -28.38 19.82 -20.85
CA TRP A 15 -27.07 19.43 -20.32
C TRP A 15 -26.51 20.43 -19.31
N GLU A 16 -26.74 21.73 -19.48
CA GLU A 16 -26.40 22.73 -18.46
C GLU A 16 -27.17 22.51 -17.16
N THR A 17 -28.46 22.19 -17.25
CA THR A 17 -29.30 21.91 -16.08
C THR A 17 -28.84 20.64 -15.37
N VAL A 18 -28.52 19.59 -16.12
CA VAL A 18 -27.95 18.34 -15.60
C VAL A 18 -26.58 18.60 -14.96
N ALA A 19 -25.75 19.45 -15.57
CA ALA A 19 -24.47 19.83 -15.00
C ALA A 19 -24.60 20.60 -13.68
N MET A 20 -25.57 21.52 -13.56
CA MET A 20 -25.85 22.20 -12.29
C MET A 20 -26.36 21.24 -11.22
N ALA A 21 -27.28 20.33 -11.58
CA ALA A 21 -27.79 19.32 -10.65
C ALA A 21 -26.68 18.38 -10.14
N MET A 22 -25.79 17.95 -11.02
CA MET A 22 -24.60 17.18 -10.64
C MET A 22 -23.60 17.99 -9.82
N GLY A 23 -23.45 19.29 -10.10
CA GLY A 23 -22.66 20.20 -9.30
C GLY A 23 -23.19 20.32 -7.86
N LEU A 24 -24.52 20.36 -7.69
CA LEU A 24 -25.14 20.32 -6.37
C LEU A 24 -24.93 18.96 -5.69
N LEU A 25 -25.13 17.85 -6.40
CA LEU A 25 -24.86 16.50 -5.87
C LEU A 25 -23.41 16.36 -5.39
N THR A 26 -22.47 16.93 -6.15
CA THR A 26 -21.05 17.00 -5.81
C THR A 26 -20.83 17.74 -4.49
N THR A 27 -21.44 18.90 -4.30
CA THR A 27 -21.31 19.66 -3.02
C THR A 27 -21.89 18.94 -1.82
N VAL A 28 -22.92 18.11 -2.04
CA VAL A 28 -23.53 17.29 -1.00
C VAL A 28 -22.60 16.11 -0.64
N LEU A 29 -22.07 15.41 -1.65
CA LEU A 29 -21.18 14.26 -1.45
C LEU A 29 -19.77 14.64 -0.96
N SER A 30 -19.33 15.88 -1.18
CA SER A 30 -18.06 16.40 -0.66
C SER A 30 -18.12 16.81 0.82
N GLY A 31 -19.25 16.60 1.50
CA GLY A 31 -19.45 16.94 2.91
C GLY A 31 -19.88 18.39 3.16
N GLY A 32 -20.33 19.12 2.13
CA GLY A 32 -20.91 20.46 2.29
C GLY A 32 -22.29 20.46 2.97
N LEU A 33 -22.96 19.30 3.05
CA LEU A 33 -24.21 19.04 3.76
C LEU A 33 -24.11 17.67 4.44
N GLU A 34 -24.52 17.56 5.70
CA GLU A 34 -24.62 16.27 6.39
C GLU A 34 -25.70 15.41 5.71
N LEU A 35 -25.26 14.43 4.93
CA LEU A 35 -26.11 13.34 4.49
C LEU A 35 -26.43 12.49 5.73
N GLY A 36 -27.67 12.56 6.20
CA GLY A 36 -28.17 11.58 7.16
C GLY A 36 -28.16 10.16 6.58
N ASP A 37 -28.74 9.20 7.30
CA ASP A 37 -28.79 7.77 6.97
C ASP A 37 -29.66 7.42 5.73
N GLN A 38 -29.65 8.27 4.69
CA GLN A 38 -30.43 8.13 3.46
C GLN A 38 -29.64 7.40 2.36
N THR A 39 -29.08 6.24 2.70
CA THR A 39 -28.36 5.37 1.77
C THR A 39 -29.24 4.90 0.61
N GLU A 40 -30.54 4.76 0.83
CA GLU A 40 -31.51 4.30 -0.19
C GLU A 40 -31.63 5.25 -1.38
N LEU A 41 -31.55 6.58 -1.15
CA LEU A 41 -31.62 7.58 -2.22
C LEU A 41 -30.35 7.64 -3.06
N LEU A 42 -29.19 7.36 -2.45
CA LEU A 42 -27.92 7.25 -3.15
C LEU A 42 -27.92 6.03 -4.07
N ASP A 43 -28.45 4.90 -3.61
CA ASP A 43 -28.59 3.69 -4.42
C ASP A 43 -29.54 3.90 -5.62
N GLU A 44 -30.61 4.70 -5.47
CA GLU A 44 -31.50 5.10 -6.58
C GLU A 44 -30.85 6.05 -7.61
N LEU A 45 -29.85 6.83 -7.19
CA LEU A 45 -29.10 7.74 -8.07
C LEU A 45 -28.12 6.99 -8.97
N LEU A 46 -27.57 5.86 -8.51
CA LEU A 46 -26.58 5.06 -9.26
C LEU A 46 -27.04 4.69 -10.69
N PRO A 47 -28.24 4.14 -10.92
CA PRO A 47 -28.73 3.80 -12.27
C PRO A 47 -29.01 5.03 -13.15
N LEU A 48 -29.31 6.19 -12.57
CA LEU A 48 -29.47 7.44 -13.33
C LEU A 48 -28.12 7.98 -13.80
N MET A 49 -27.10 7.86 -12.97
CA MET A 49 -25.75 8.29 -13.32
C MET A 49 -25.10 7.37 -14.36
N THR A 50 -25.31 6.05 -14.26
CA THR A 50 -24.85 5.10 -15.29
C THR A 50 -25.48 5.41 -16.64
N PHE A 51 -26.78 5.73 -16.67
CA PHE A 51 -27.47 6.13 -17.90
C PHE A 51 -26.87 7.41 -18.52
N ILE A 52 -26.52 8.42 -17.72
CA ILE A 52 -25.92 9.67 -18.21
C ILE A 52 -24.49 9.42 -18.75
N SER A 53 -23.69 8.63 -18.03
CA SER A 53 -22.36 8.18 -18.46
C SER A 53 -22.38 7.48 -19.82
N ASP A 54 -23.32 6.55 -20.00
CA ASP A 54 -23.37 5.67 -21.17
C ASP A 54 -24.08 6.33 -22.37
N SER A 55 -24.78 7.45 -22.16
CA SER A 55 -25.46 8.20 -23.21
C SER A 55 -24.46 8.76 -24.24
N LYS A 56 -24.58 8.34 -25.51
CA LYS A 56 -23.73 8.85 -26.59
C LYS A 56 -23.89 10.35 -26.85
N ALA A 57 -25.02 10.93 -26.47
CA ALA A 57 -25.36 12.35 -26.71
C ALA A 57 -24.89 13.30 -25.60
N ALA A 58 -24.34 12.80 -24.49
CA ALA A 58 -23.90 13.65 -23.38
C ALA A 58 -22.55 14.35 -23.68
N ASP A 59 -22.45 15.62 -23.28
CA ASP A 59 -21.21 16.41 -23.30
C ASP A 59 -20.10 15.65 -22.53
N PRO A 60 -18.87 15.54 -23.07
CA PRO A 60 -17.74 14.94 -22.37
C PRO A 60 -17.52 15.43 -20.93
N ARG A 61 -17.82 16.70 -20.61
CA ARG A 61 -17.72 17.23 -19.23
C ARG A 61 -18.77 16.63 -18.29
N VAL A 62 -19.99 16.45 -18.81
CA VAL A 62 -21.12 15.87 -18.09
C VAL A 62 -20.87 14.37 -17.86
N LYS A 63 -20.29 13.67 -18.84
CA LYS A 63 -19.88 12.28 -18.69
C LYS A 63 -18.81 12.08 -17.62
N GLU A 64 -17.75 12.88 -17.66
CA GLU A 64 -16.68 12.83 -16.65
C GLU A 64 -17.25 13.05 -15.25
N MET A 65 -18.09 14.08 -15.08
CA MET A 65 -18.73 14.36 -13.80
C MET A 65 -19.71 13.26 -13.37
N ALA A 66 -20.41 12.61 -14.31
CA ALA A 66 -21.28 11.49 -14.01
C ALA A 66 -20.51 10.24 -13.58
N ASP A 67 -19.35 9.97 -14.19
CA ASP A 67 -18.46 8.89 -13.76
C ASP A 67 -17.86 9.16 -12.38
N ASP A 68 -17.39 10.38 -12.11
CA ASP A 68 -16.88 10.75 -10.79
C ASP A 68 -17.96 10.61 -9.70
N LEU A 69 -19.18 11.06 -9.99
CA LEU A 69 -20.30 10.94 -9.06
C LEU A 69 -20.79 9.49 -8.92
N LYS A 70 -20.68 8.64 -9.95
CA LYS A 70 -20.91 7.19 -9.80
C LYS A 70 -19.96 6.60 -8.77
N VAL A 71 -18.68 6.96 -8.85
CA VAL A 71 -17.68 6.50 -7.85
C VAL A 71 -18.05 7.03 -6.47
N ALA A 72 -18.41 8.30 -6.35
CA ALA A 72 -18.77 8.94 -5.09
C ALA A 72 -20.00 8.30 -4.44
N VAL A 73 -21.07 8.12 -5.21
CA VAL A 73 -22.32 7.50 -4.76
C VAL A 73 -22.09 6.05 -4.38
N ALA A 74 -21.37 5.28 -5.22
CA ALA A 74 -21.05 3.88 -4.96
C ALA A 74 -20.19 3.67 -3.70
N THR A 75 -19.39 4.67 -3.33
CA THR A 75 -18.52 4.65 -2.14
C THR A 75 -19.11 5.45 -0.97
N LYS A 76 -20.41 5.81 -1.05
CA LYS A 76 -21.14 6.58 -0.03
C LYS A 76 -20.47 7.90 0.37
N GLY A 77 -19.80 8.55 -0.56
CA GLY A 77 -19.13 9.85 -0.39
C GLY A 77 -17.77 9.79 0.32
N LEU A 78 -17.36 8.64 0.85
CA LEU A 78 -16.13 8.50 1.66
C LEU A 78 -14.84 8.74 0.86
N VAL A 79 -14.89 8.62 -0.46
CA VAL A 79 -13.72 8.63 -1.36
C VAL A 79 -13.59 9.97 -2.12
N TRP A 80 -14.51 10.93 -1.93
CA TRP A 80 -14.53 12.17 -2.72
C TRP A 80 -13.25 13.02 -2.58
N ALA A 81 -12.66 13.07 -1.38
CA ALA A 81 -11.42 13.79 -1.11
C ALA A 81 -10.22 13.19 -1.86
N GLU A 82 -10.15 11.86 -1.94
CA GLU A 82 -9.08 11.11 -2.61
C GLU A 82 -9.23 11.16 -4.14
N LEU A 83 -10.47 11.14 -4.66
CA LEU A 83 -10.81 11.40 -6.07
C LEU A 83 -10.33 12.78 -6.53
N SER A 84 -10.50 13.80 -5.69
CA SER A 84 -10.08 15.17 -5.99
C SER A 84 -8.56 15.29 -6.10
N GLN A 85 -7.80 14.60 -5.22
CA GLN A 85 -6.34 14.54 -5.27
C GLN A 85 -5.84 13.76 -6.50
N MET A 86 -6.42 12.60 -6.80
CA MET A 86 -6.10 11.83 -8.01
C MET A 86 -6.39 12.61 -9.30
N ARG A 87 -7.42 13.47 -9.32
CA ARG A 87 -7.75 14.36 -10.44
C ARG A 87 -6.65 15.39 -10.69
N GLU A 88 -6.11 15.96 -9.62
CA GLU A 88 -5.05 16.96 -9.66
C GLU A 88 -3.73 16.35 -10.15
N GLU A 89 -3.43 15.12 -9.73
CA GLU A 89 -2.28 14.33 -10.20
C GLU A 89 -2.41 13.93 -11.68
N ARG A 90 -3.58 13.45 -12.13
CA ARG A 90 -3.84 13.12 -13.55
C ARG A 90 -3.81 14.34 -14.46
N ARG A 91 -4.18 15.52 -13.95
CA ARG A 91 -4.15 16.76 -14.72
C ARG A 91 -2.73 17.30 -14.90
N ASN A 92 -1.86 17.05 -13.92
CA ASN A 92 -0.45 17.42 -13.96
C ASN A 92 0.42 16.44 -14.76
N ASN A 93 -0.02 15.19 -14.93
CA ASN A 93 0.74 14.14 -15.63
C ASN A 93 0.01 13.66 -16.90
N LYS A 94 -0.15 14.51 -17.91
CA LYS A 94 -0.67 14.11 -19.22
C LYS A 94 0.48 13.69 -20.15
N ASP A 95 0.75 12.40 -20.19
CA ASP A 95 1.43 11.73 -21.30
C ASP A 95 0.39 10.89 -22.09
N PRO A 96 0.29 11.01 -23.44
CA PRO A 96 -0.84 10.47 -24.17
C PRO A 96 -0.52 9.07 -24.72
N ARG A 97 -0.78 8.00 -23.96
CA ARG A 97 -0.98 6.62 -24.49
C ARG A 97 -1.33 5.62 -23.38
N SER A 98 -2.63 5.35 -23.19
CA SER A 98 -3.12 3.97 -22.99
C SER A 98 -4.65 3.94 -23.15
N SER A 99 -5.09 3.50 -24.32
CA SER A 99 -6.48 3.14 -24.59
C SER A 99 -6.76 1.74 -24.03
N LYS A 100 -7.84 1.65 -23.25
CA LYS A 100 -8.68 0.48 -22.94
C LYS A 100 -8.16 -0.90 -23.38
N GLU A 101 -7.68 -1.68 -22.41
CA GLU A 101 -7.65 -3.14 -22.48
C GLU A 101 -8.45 -3.70 -21.30
N GLU A 102 -9.66 -4.18 -21.59
CA GLU A 102 -10.47 -4.97 -20.67
C GLU A 102 -9.90 -6.39 -20.62
N THR A 103 -9.01 -6.65 -19.67
CA THR A 103 -8.56 -8.01 -19.36
C THR A 103 -9.59 -8.68 -18.45
N LYS A 104 -10.18 -9.79 -18.93
CA LYS A 104 -11.11 -10.64 -18.19
C LYS A 104 -10.45 -11.15 -16.91
N THR A 105 -10.77 -10.53 -15.77
CA THR A 105 -10.43 -11.03 -14.44
C THR A 105 -11.32 -12.22 -14.10
N LYS A 106 -10.69 -13.37 -13.80
CA LYS A 106 -11.39 -14.53 -13.24
C LYS A 106 -12.06 -14.11 -11.93
N LYS A 107 -13.28 -14.58 -11.68
CA LYS A 107 -14.05 -14.22 -10.48
C LYS A 107 -13.34 -14.79 -9.25
N LEU A 108 -13.17 -13.97 -8.21
CA LEU A 108 -12.56 -14.32 -6.91
C LEU A 108 -13.10 -15.67 -6.34
N ILE A 109 -14.36 -15.99 -6.66
CA ILE A 109 -15.06 -17.22 -6.28
C ILE A 109 -14.47 -18.50 -6.92
N GLU A 110 -13.89 -18.42 -8.12
CA GLU A 110 -13.32 -19.57 -8.86
C GLU A 110 -11.87 -19.90 -8.44
N VAL A 111 -11.18 -18.99 -7.72
CA VAL A 111 -9.79 -19.23 -7.27
C VAL A 111 -9.77 -19.69 -5.80
N LEU A 112 -10.72 -19.22 -4.99
CA LEU A 112 -10.99 -19.72 -3.63
C LEU A 112 -11.44 -21.20 -3.57
N SER A 113 -11.66 -21.85 -4.71
CA SER A 113 -11.92 -23.29 -4.81
C SER A 113 -10.66 -24.18 -4.89
N GLU A 114 -9.47 -23.61 -5.12
CA GLU A 114 -8.29 -24.42 -5.43
C GLU A 114 -7.33 -24.61 -4.24
N THR A 115 -7.53 -23.95 -3.10
CA THR A 115 -6.70 -24.18 -1.90
C THR A 115 -7.52 -24.22 -0.61
N SER A 116 -7.21 -25.22 0.22
CA SER A 116 -7.95 -25.69 1.39
C SER A 116 -8.47 -24.59 2.33
N GLY A 117 -9.79 -24.57 2.48
CA GLY A 117 -10.56 -23.76 3.44
C GLY A 117 -12.05 -23.69 3.08
N GLU A 118 -12.59 -24.74 2.42
CA GLU A 118 -13.88 -24.70 1.72
C GLU A 118 -15.10 -24.50 2.62
N GLU A 119 -15.05 -24.88 3.89
CA GLU A 119 -16.28 -25.02 4.68
C GLU A 119 -16.75 -23.67 5.23
N ASP A 120 -15.90 -22.88 5.89
CA ASP A 120 -16.36 -21.67 6.60
C ASP A 120 -16.87 -20.54 5.68
N VAL A 121 -16.18 -20.26 4.58
CA VAL A 121 -16.53 -19.12 3.69
C VAL A 121 -17.70 -19.46 2.77
N LYS A 122 -17.77 -20.69 2.26
CA LYS A 122 -18.89 -21.11 1.41
C LYS A 122 -20.16 -21.33 2.25
N GLU A 123 -20.06 -21.82 3.47
CA GLU A 123 -21.21 -22.06 4.35
C GLU A 123 -21.88 -20.75 4.79
N LEU A 124 -21.09 -19.72 5.13
CA LEU A 124 -21.58 -18.36 5.40
C LEU A 124 -22.36 -17.75 4.21
N ILE A 125 -21.91 -18.02 2.97
CA ILE A 125 -22.55 -17.49 1.75
C ILE A 125 -23.77 -18.34 1.32
N LYS A 126 -23.76 -19.66 1.58
CA LYS A 126 -24.81 -20.59 1.15
C LYS A 126 -26.01 -20.61 2.09
N GLN A 127 -25.81 -20.48 3.40
CA GLN A 127 -26.89 -20.48 4.40
C GLN A 127 -27.90 -19.36 4.15
N ARG A 128 -27.49 -18.20 3.61
CA ARG A 128 -28.39 -17.07 3.32
C ARG A 128 -29.16 -17.15 2.01
N LYS A 129 -28.66 -17.88 1.00
CA LYS A 129 -29.39 -18.04 -0.28
C LYS A 129 -30.62 -18.94 -0.13
N ALA A 130 -30.60 -19.88 0.83
CA ALA A 130 -31.74 -20.75 1.12
C ALA A 130 -32.83 -20.06 1.98
N SER A 131 -32.49 -19.04 2.78
CA SER A 131 -33.43 -18.36 3.67
C SER A 131 -34.37 -17.38 2.97
N LYS A 132 -34.15 -17.05 1.69
CA LYS A 132 -34.99 -16.11 0.92
C LYS A 132 -36.19 -16.76 0.22
N GLU A 133 -36.38 -18.09 0.31
CA GLU A 133 -37.44 -18.80 -0.43
C GLU A 133 -38.57 -19.42 0.41
N SER A 134 -38.65 -19.20 1.72
CA SER A 134 -39.82 -19.67 2.49
C SER A 134 -40.40 -18.58 3.38
N GLY A 135 -41.39 -17.88 2.85
CA GLY A 135 -42.24 -17.01 3.63
C GLY A 135 -43.14 -17.82 4.56
N LYS A 136 -43.12 -17.50 5.85
CA LYS A 136 -44.32 -17.60 6.69
C LYS A 136 -44.26 -16.62 7.84
N GLU A 137 -45.27 -15.75 7.85
CA GLU A 137 -45.54 -14.71 8.82
C GLU A 137 -45.68 -15.28 10.24
N THR A 138 -44.92 -14.74 11.19
CA THR A 138 -45.40 -14.51 12.55
C THR A 138 -44.62 -13.34 13.16
N SER A 139 -45.37 -12.42 13.77
CA SER A 139 -44.99 -11.14 14.33
C SER A 139 -43.89 -11.19 15.41
N ALA A 140 -42.72 -10.62 15.11
CA ALA A 140 -41.82 -9.89 16.02
C ALA A 140 -40.77 -9.14 15.16
N ASP A 141 -40.39 -7.94 15.59
CA ASP A 141 -39.66 -6.89 14.86
C ASP A 141 -38.46 -7.35 13.98
N PRO A 142 -38.30 -6.85 12.73
CA PRO A 142 -37.15 -7.16 11.90
C PRO A 142 -36.05 -6.10 12.08
N ALA A 143 -35.08 -6.36 12.97
CA ALA A 143 -33.77 -5.72 12.86
C ALA A 143 -32.97 -6.48 11.80
N THR A 144 -32.74 -5.84 10.66
CA THR A 144 -32.06 -6.34 9.46
C THR A 144 -30.57 -6.61 9.74
N GLY A 145 -30.26 -7.76 10.34
CA GLY A 145 -28.92 -8.10 10.86
C GLY A 145 -27.90 -8.58 9.83
N VAL A 146 -27.39 -7.68 8.97
CA VAL A 146 -26.12 -7.90 8.25
C VAL A 146 -25.03 -7.20 9.04
N THR A 147 -24.00 -7.93 9.45
CA THR A 147 -22.86 -7.32 10.17
C THR A 147 -22.03 -6.45 9.23
N GLN A 148 -21.33 -5.44 9.77
CA GLN A 148 -20.48 -4.57 8.96
C GLN A 148 -19.40 -5.36 8.21
N LEU A 149 -18.89 -6.43 8.82
CA LEU A 149 -17.94 -7.34 8.18
C LEU A 149 -18.57 -8.11 7.01
N GLU A 150 -19.79 -8.61 7.16
CA GLU A 150 -20.50 -9.30 6.07
C GLU A 150 -20.79 -8.37 4.90
N GLN A 151 -21.17 -7.12 5.18
CA GLN A 151 -21.37 -6.11 4.16
C GLN A 151 -20.06 -5.83 3.40
N ALA A 152 -18.96 -5.60 4.11
CA ALA A 152 -17.65 -5.34 3.50
C ALA A 152 -17.17 -6.53 2.65
N LEU A 153 -17.39 -7.77 3.11
CA LEU A 153 -17.09 -8.98 2.33
C LEU A 153 -17.97 -9.10 1.08
N GLN A 154 -19.23 -8.66 1.14
CA GLN A 154 -20.14 -8.66 0.00
C GLN A 154 -19.71 -7.64 -1.06
N GLU A 155 -19.24 -6.46 -0.65
CA GLU A 155 -18.74 -5.41 -1.53
C GLU A 155 -17.51 -5.85 -2.35
N LEU A 156 -16.70 -6.78 -1.84
CA LEU A 156 -15.59 -7.38 -2.62
C LEU A 156 -16.04 -8.11 -3.89
N CYS A 157 -17.30 -8.56 -3.93
CA CYS A 157 -17.87 -9.26 -5.07
C CYS A 157 -18.55 -8.33 -6.09
N ASP A 158 -18.60 -7.01 -5.81
CA ASP A 158 -19.29 -6.05 -6.67
C ASP A 158 -18.58 -5.90 -8.03
N PRO A 159 -19.27 -5.70 -9.16
CA PRO A 159 -18.60 -5.46 -10.45
C PRO A 159 -17.75 -4.18 -10.49
N MET A 160 -18.06 -3.16 -9.70
CA MET A 160 -17.37 -1.88 -9.69
C MET A 160 -16.13 -1.91 -8.78
N LEU A 161 -14.95 -1.63 -9.36
CA LEU A 161 -13.69 -1.55 -8.60
C LEU A 161 -13.75 -0.60 -7.40
N PRO A 162 -14.38 0.59 -7.48
CA PRO A 162 -14.50 1.46 -6.32
C PRO A 162 -15.25 0.83 -5.13
N VAL A 163 -16.30 0.04 -5.41
CA VAL A 163 -17.06 -0.65 -4.36
C VAL A 163 -16.22 -1.75 -3.74
N ARG A 164 -15.50 -2.53 -4.56
CA ARG A 164 -14.55 -3.53 -4.03
C ARG A 164 -13.47 -2.92 -3.15
N GLY A 165 -12.88 -1.81 -3.60
CA GLY A 165 -11.85 -1.11 -2.84
C GLY A 165 -12.40 -0.51 -1.55
N HIS A 166 -13.62 0.03 -1.57
CA HIS A 166 -14.33 0.44 -0.36
C HIS A 166 -14.52 -0.74 0.61
N GLY A 167 -14.93 -1.91 0.12
CA GLY A 167 -15.01 -3.13 0.92
C GLY A 167 -13.68 -3.49 1.59
N LEU A 168 -12.55 -3.45 0.86
CA LEU A 168 -11.22 -3.68 1.44
C LEU A 168 -10.86 -2.65 2.51
N ILE A 169 -11.16 -1.37 2.28
CA ILE A 169 -10.93 -0.30 3.26
C ILE A 169 -11.79 -0.50 4.51
N ALA A 170 -13.05 -0.88 4.34
CA ALA A 170 -13.96 -1.19 5.45
C ALA A 170 -13.45 -2.39 6.27
N LEU A 171 -12.95 -3.44 5.61
CA LEU A 171 -12.30 -4.56 6.30
C LEU A 171 -11.07 -4.12 7.08
N ALA A 172 -10.21 -3.28 6.49
CA ALA A 172 -9.03 -2.76 7.17
C ALA A 172 -9.41 -1.94 8.42
N ARG A 173 -10.44 -1.09 8.32
CA ARG A 173 -10.96 -0.31 9.47
C ARG A 173 -11.47 -1.22 10.59
N LEU A 174 -12.24 -2.27 10.26
CA LEU A 174 -12.71 -3.23 11.26
C LEU A 174 -11.54 -3.94 11.99
N VAL A 175 -10.44 -4.19 11.28
CA VAL A 175 -9.20 -4.72 11.87
C VAL A 175 -8.55 -3.70 12.80
N GLU A 176 -8.43 -2.43 12.36
CA GLU A 176 -7.85 -1.34 13.17
C GLU A 176 -8.67 -1.08 14.44
N ASP A 177 -10.00 -1.10 14.33
CA ASP A 177 -10.95 -0.92 15.43
C ASP A 177 -11.03 -2.15 16.36
N ARG A 178 -10.30 -3.24 16.03
CA ARG A 178 -10.28 -4.51 16.77
C ARG A 178 -11.69 -5.05 17.01
N SER A 179 -12.56 -4.94 16.01
CA SER A 179 -13.94 -5.41 16.12
C SER A 179 -13.99 -6.90 16.50
N PRO A 180 -14.92 -7.32 17.37
CA PRO A 180 -14.98 -8.71 17.83
C PRO A 180 -15.17 -9.70 16.67
N GLU A 181 -15.85 -9.28 15.60
CA GLU A 181 -16.08 -10.07 14.38
C GLU A 181 -14.80 -10.44 13.63
N VAL A 182 -13.72 -9.66 13.80
CA VAL A 182 -12.42 -9.89 13.15
C VAL A 182 -11.65 -11.01 13.82
N HIS A 183 -11.85 -11.23 15.14
CA HIS A 183 -11.01 -12.13 15.93
C HIS A 183 -10.99 -13.56 15.37
N ASP A 184 -12.15 -14.06 14.98
CA ASP A 184 -12.29 -15.43 14.45
C ASP A 184 -12.01 -15.52 12.94
N LYS A 185 -11.85 -14.39 12.25
CA LYS A 185 -11.74 -14.32 10.78
C LYS A 185 -10.38 -13.79 10.29
N GLN A 186 -9.39 -13.66 11.18
CA GLN A 186 -8.05 -13.15 10.84
C GLN A 186 -7.41 -13.91 9.67
N GLU A 187 -7.53 -15.24 9.62
CA GLU A 187 -6.95 -16.05 8.54
C GLU A 187 -7.65 -15.82 7.20
N VAL A 188 -8.98 -15.64 7.21
CA VAL A 188 -9.77 -15.32 6.02
C VAL A 188 -9.38 -13.93 5.50
N LEU A 189 -9.28 -12.94 6.40
CA LEU A 189 -8.90 -11.58 6.03
C LEU A 189 -7.47 -11.51 5.48
N LEU A 190 -6.54 -12.27 6.07
CA LEU A 190 -5.18 -12.38 5.56
C LEU A 190 -5.17 -12.90 4.12
N LYS A 191 -5.91 -13.97 3.82
CA LYS A 191 -6.03 -14.51 2.45
C LYS A 191 -6.65 -13.48 1.50
N VAL A 192 -7.74 -12.83 1.91
CA VAL A 192 -8.41 -11.80 1.10
C VAL A 192 -7.45 -10.69 0.71
N PHE A 193 -6.69 -10.13 1.66
CA PHE A 193 -5.76 -9.05 1.33
C PHE A 193 -4.59 -9.55 0.47
N LEU A 194 -4.02 -10.74 0.75
CA LEU A 194 -2.94 -11.31 -0.07
C LEU A 194 -3.37 -11.51 -1.53
N GLU A 195 -4.57 -12.04 -1.77
CA GLU A 195 -5.09 -12.23 -3.13
C GLU A 195 -5.23 -10.90 -3.87
N ASN A 196 -5.68 -9.86 -3.17
CA ASN A 196 -5.87 -8.52 -3.74
C ASN A 196 -4.56 -7.75 -3.98
N LEU A 197 -3.40 -8.21 -3.48
CA LEU A 197 -2.09 -7.65 -3.87
C LEU A 197 -1.79 -7.87 -5.36
N SER A 198 -2.29 -8.95 -5.96
CA SER A 198 -2.08 -9.25 -7.38
C SER A 198 -2.88 -8.36 -8.33
N HIS A 199 -3.80 -7.56 -7.79
CA HIS A 199 -4.69 -6.74 -8.59
C HIS A 199 -3.92 -5.62 -9.34
N THR A 200 -4.28 -5.37 -10.60
CA THR A 200 -3.62 -4.38 -11.46
C THR A 200 -3.96 -2.94 -11.07
N ASP A 201 -5.19 -2.70 -10.60
CA ASP A 201 -5.65 -1.40 -10.15
C ASP A 201 -5.05 -1.02 -8.78
N SER A 202 -4.45 0.18 -8.72
CA SER A 202 -3.79 0.69 -7.52
C SER A 202 -4.71 0.91 -6.33
N TYR A 203 -5.96 1.27 -6.57
CA TYR A 203 -6.92 1.48 -5.50
C TYR A 203 -7.18 0.17 -4.72
N ILE A 204 -7.23 -0.96 -5.43
CA ILE A 204 -7.43 -2.28 -4.84
C ILE A 204 -6.17 -2.76 -4.11
N TYR A 205 -5.01 -2.77 -4.77
CA TYR A 205 -3.81 -3.33 -4.14
C TYR A 205 -3.31 -2.46 -2.98
N LEU A 206 -3.45 -1.12 -3.03
CA LEU A 206 -3.07 -0.26 -1.92
C LEU A 206 -4.01 -0.44 -0.72
N ALA A 207 -5.31 -0.64 -0.96
CA ALA A 207 -6.25 -1.00 0.11
C ALA A 207 -5.86 -2.35 0.75
N ALA A 208 -5.42 -3.32 -0.05
CA ALA A 208 -4.91 -4.60 0.45
C ALA A 208 -3.61 -4.46 1.25
N VAL A 209 -2.64 -3.67 0.77
CA VAL A 209 -1.41 -3.33 1.50
C VAL A 209 -1.74 -2.71 2.87
N ASN A 210 -2.70 -1.79 2.92
CA ASN A 210 -3.16 -1.18 4.17
C ASN A 210 -3.82 -2.20 5.10
N GLY A 211 -4.67 -3.08 4.57
CA GLY A 211 -5.30 -4.16 5.33
C GLY A 211 -4.30 -5.14 5.94
N LEU A 212 -3.26 -5.53 5.19
CA LEU A 212 -2.16 -6.37 5.69
C LEU A 212 -1.37 -5.68 6.79
N ALA A 213 -1.09 -4.39 6.62
CA ALA A 213 -0.40 -3.60 7.64
C ALA A 213 -1.24 -3.48 8.93
N ALA A 214 -2.56 -3.31 8.82
CA ALA A 214 -3.48 -3.32 9.97
C ALA A 214 -3.54 -4.70 10.65
N LEU A 215 -3.59 -5.80 9.88
CA LEU A 215 -3.54 -7.15 10.43
C LEU A 215 -2.22 -7.43 11.14
N ALA A 216 -1.10 -6.88 10.67
CA ALA A 216 0.19 -7.02 11.33
C ALA A 216 0.20 -6.43 12.75
N ASP A 217 -0.60 -5.39 13.02
CA ASP A 217 -0.76 -4.85 14.38
C ASP A 217 -1.58 -5.77 15.31
N LEU A 218 -2.45 -6.60 14.74
CA LEU A 218 -3.34 -7.50 15.49
C LEU A 218 -2.75 -8.89 15.70
N CYS A 219 -2.19 -9.50 14.65
CA CYS A 219 -1.65 -10.87 14.66
C CYS A 219 -0.30 -10.99 13.93
N PRO A 220 0.74 -10.29 14.40
CA PRO A 220 2.04 -10.22 13.72
C PRO A 220 2.73 -11.59 13.56
N ASP A 221 2.50 -12.51 14.50
CA ASP A 221 3.04 -13.87 14.48
C ASP A 221 2.53 -14.74 13.32
N ARG A 222 1.43 -14.32 12.66
CA ARG A 222 0.93 -14.96 11.43
C ARG A 222 1.28 -14.14 10.20
N VAL A 223 1.09 -12.82 10.25
CA VAL A 223 1.24 -11.95 9.08
C VAL A 223 2.69 -11.85 8.63
N ILE A 224 3.64 -11.65 9.55
CA ILE A 224 5.05 -11.45 9.19
C ILE A 224 5.69 -12.71 8.58
N PRO A 225 5.53 -13.92 9.16
CA PRO A 225 5.99 -15.14 8.50
C PRO A 225 5.34 -15.37 7.13
N CYS A 226 4.05 -15.04 6.98
CA CYS A 226 3.35 -15.19 5.71
C CYS A 226 3.91 -14.25 4.63
N LEU A 227 4.03 -12.95 4.92
CA LEU A 227 4.57 -11.97 3.96
C LEU A 227 6.04 -12.24 3.60
N THR A 228 6.87 -12.68 4.55
CA THR A 228 8.27 -13.04 4.28
C THR A 228 8.38 -14.30 3.43
N SER A 229 7.49 -15.28 3.63
CA SER A 229 7.40 -16.48 2.79
C SER A 229 6.92 -16.16 1.39
N GLU A 230 5.89 -15.32 1.24
CA GLU A 230 5.39 -14.85 -0.05
C GLU A 230 6.48 -14.11 -0.82
N LEU A 231 7.17 -13.16 -0.16
CA LEU A 231 8.25 -12.40 -0.79
C LEU A 231 9.34 -13.33 -1.35
N ARG A 232 9.78 -14.31 -0.54
CA ARG A 232 10.79 -15.29 -0.96
C ARG A 232 10.31 -16.14 -2.13
N SER A 233 9.10 -16.70 -2.04
CA SER A 233 8.53 -17.55 -3.08
C SER A 233 8.42 -16.81 -4.42
N LYS A 234 7.93 -15.56 -4.40
CA LYS A 234 7.81 -14.75 -5.62
C LYS A 234 9.18 -14.34 -6.18
N CYS A 235 10.18 -14.10 -5.34
CA CYS A 235 11.54 -13.82 -5.82
C CYS A 235 12.20 -15.05 -6.49
N GLU A 236 11.97 -16.26 -5.99
CA GLU A 236 12.54 -17.49 -6.56
C GLU A 236 11.92 -17.83 -7.92
N ASN A 237 10.60 -17.73 -8.04
CA ASN A 237 9.86 -18.08 -9.27
C ASN A 237 10.20 -17.18 -10.48
N THR A 238 10.68 -15.96 -10.25
CA THR A 238 11.07 -15.02 -11.34
C THR A 238 12.41 -15.41 -11.98
N THR A 239 13.20 -16.30 -11.37
CA THR A 239 14.48 -16.75 -11.96
C THR A 239 14.33 -17.88 -13.00
N GLU A 240 13.13 -18.47 -13.12
CA GLU A 240 12.85 -19.58 -14.05
C GLU A 240 11.93 -19.13 -15.20
N GLY A 241 12.49 -18.39 -16.16
CA GLY A 241 12.08 -18.18 -17.57
C GLY A 241 10.64 -18.51 -18.02
N SER A 242 9.61 -18.14 -17.27
CA SER A 242 8.20 -18.36 -17.62
C SER A 242 7.60 -17.05 -18.11
N GLY A 243 6.87 -17.09 -19.22
CA GLY A 243 6.47 -15.93 -20.05
C GLY A 243 5.55 -14.87 -19.43
N ASP A 244 5.43 -14.82 -18.10
CA ASP A 244 4.65 -13.84 -17.33
C ASP A 244 5.56 -12.98 -16.39
N GLU A 245 6.84 -12.82 -16.73
CA GLU A 245 7.88 -12.13 -15.94
C GLU A 245 7.42 -10.76 -15.40
N LYS A 246 6.79 -9.92 -16.23
CA LYS A 246 6.34 -8.58 -15.81
C LYS A 246 5.25 -8.60 -14.73
N SER A 247 4.41 -9.63 -14.71
CA SER A 247 3.35 -9.77 -13.71
C SER A 247 3.93 -10.23 -12.37
N SER A 248 4.91 -11.15 -12.42
CA SER A 248 5.63 -11.63 -11.23
C SER A 248 6.49 -10.53 -10.59
N GLU A 249 7.23 -9.77 -11.41
CA GLU A 249 8.06 -8.64 -10.95
C GLU A 249 7.22 -7.57 -10.23
N SER A 250 6.06 -7.21 -10.81
CA SER A 250 5.14 -6.27 -10.18
C SER A 250 4.60 -6.77 -8.84
N LEU A 251 4.40 -8.09 -8.69
CA LEU A 251 3.88 -8.66 -7.46
C LEU A 251 4.93 -8.64 -6.33
N VAL A 252 6.20 -8.93 -6.63
CA VAL A 252 7.29 -8.85 -5.65
C VAL A 252 7.37 -7.45 -5.05
N LEU A 253 7.28 -6.42 -5.89
CA LEU A 253 7.23 -5.02 -5.44
C LEU A 253 6.09 -4.77 -4.46
N LYS A 254 4.86 -5.18 -4.80
CA LYS A 254 3.68 -5.00 -3.93
C LYS A 254 3.78 -5.76 -2.60
N VAL A 255 4.31 -6.99 -2.63
CA VAL A 255 4.55 -7.77 -1.41
C VAL A 255 5.64 -7.13 -0.55
N SER A 256 6.72 -6.63 -1.17
CA SER A 256 7.79 -5.91 -0.45
C SER A 256 7.27 -4.65 0.22
N GLU A 257 6.39 -3.90 -0.44
CA GLU A 257 5.73 -2.71 0.12
C GLU A 257 4.83 -3.08 1.30
N ALA A 258 4.01 -4.13 1.16
CA ALA A 258 3.18 -4.65 2.25
C ALA A 258 4.03 -5.05 3.47
N LEU A 259 5.15 -5.74 3.24
CA LEU A 259 6.07 -6.17 4.30
C LEU A 259 6.72 -5.00 5.03
N VAL A 260 7.20 -3.99 4.30
CA VAL A 260 7.79 -2.78 4.89
C VAL A 260 6.75 -2.00 5.66
N LYS A 261 5.53 -1.84 5.12
CA LYS A 261 4.43 -1.13 5.79
C LYS A 261 3.95 -1.86 7.04
N ALA A 262 3.85 -3.19 6.99
CA ALA A 262 3.58 -4.03 8.16
C ALA A 262 4.68 -3.85 9.21
N THR A 263 5.95 -3.86 8.81
CA THR A 263 7.08 -3.63 9.73
C THR A 263 7.03 -2.24 10.37
N ARG A 264 6.63 -1.20 9.61
CA ARG A 264 6.42 0.15 10.16
C ARG A 264 5.38 0.15 11.27
N ARG A 265 4.29 -0.59 11.08
CA ARG A 265 3.16 -0.69 12.02
C ARG A 265 3.56 -1.41 13.33
N LEU A 266 4.37 -2.46 13.27
CA LEU A 266 4.89 -3.18 14.45
C LEU A 266 5.62 -2.27 15.47
N GLY A 267 6.24 -1.18 15.02
CA GLY A 267 6.96 -0.26 15.90
C GLY A 267 8.04 -0.96 16.74
N GLU A 268 7.94 -0.83 18.06
CA GLU A 268 8.89 -1.40 19.02
C GLU A 268 8.90 -2.94 19.06
N MET A 269 7.91 -3.60 18.46
CA MET A 269 7.86 -5.07 18.37
C MET A 269 8.72 -5.63 17.23
N THR A 270 9.21 -4.77 16.32
CA THR A 270 10.03 -5.16 15.16
C THR A 270 11.23 -6.06 15.50
N PRO A 271 12.00 -5.84 16.60
CA PRO A 271 13.14 -6.68 16.96
C PRO A 271 12.81 -8.18 17.10
N LYS A 272 11.58 -8.54 17.51
CA LYS A 272 11.14 -9.94 17.60
C LYS A 272 11.18 -10.66 16.25
N TYR A 273 10.97 -9.93 15.15
CA TYR A 273 10.85 -10.49 13.80
C TYR A 273 12.10 -10.28 12.94
N ARG A 274 13.17 -9.72 13.50
CA ARG A 274 14.42 -9.41 12.79
C ARG A 274 14.92 -10.56 11.93
N ASP A 275 14.95 -11.76 12.50
CA ASP A 275 15.52 -12.95 11.87
C ASP A 275 14.65 -13.52 10.74
N LEU A 276 13.40 -13.04 10.60
CA LEU A 276 12.54 -13.30 9.45
C LEU A 276 12.65 -12.18 8.40
N LEU A 277 12.64 -10.93 8.86
CA LEU A 277 12.61 -9.75 8.00
C LEU A 277 13.93 -9.53 7.23
N LEU A 278 15.07 -9.51 7.93
CA LEU A 278 16.34 -9.17 7.30
C LEU A 278 16.74 -10.18 6.21
N PRO A 279 16.68 -11.51 6.44
CA PRO A 279 17.05 -12.47 5.40
C PRO A 279 16.12 -12.42 4.19
N ALA A 280 14.81 -12.19 4.40
CA ALA A 280 13.86 -12.07 3.30
C ALA A 280 14.19 -10.87 2.40
N ILE A 281 14.38 -9.68 3.00
CA ILE A 281 14.68 -8.46 2.26
C ILE A 281 16.07 -8.52 1.59
N LEU A 282 17.10 -9.00 2.29
CA LEU A 282 18.45 -9.15 1.74
C LEU A 282 18.48 -10.10 0.54
N CYS A 283 17.68 -11.18 0.56
CA CYS A 283 17.54 -12.04 -0.60
C CYS A 283 16.93 -11.29 -1.80
N SER A 284 15.89 -10.49 -1.56
CA SER A 284 15.21 -9.71 -2.61
C SER A 284 16.05 -8.59 -3.21
N CYS A 285 17.09 -8.10 -2.51
CA CYS A 285 18.07 -7.17 -3.08
C CYS A 285 18.88 -7.75 -4.27
N ARG A 286 18.76 -9.06 -4.56
CA ARG A 286 19.43 -9.73 -5.69
C ARG A 286 18.46 -10.06 -6.84
N HIS A 287 17.27 -9.48 -6.84
CA HIS A 287 16.24 -9.74 -7.84
C HIS A 287 16.64 -9.27 -9.26
N GLY A 288 16.10 -9.91 -10.30
CA GLY A 288 16.39 -9.57 -11.70
C GLY A 288 15.94 -8.15 -12.09
N ASP A 289 14.76 -7.74 -11.62
CA ASP A 289 14.23 -6.40 -11.86
C ASP A 289 14.91 -5.32 -10.98
N PRO A 290 15.47 -4.25 -11.58
CA PRO A 290 16.11 -3.16 -10.83
C PRO A 290 15.17 -2.39 -9.90
N LEU A 291 13.90 -2.21 -10.27
CA LEU A 291 12.96 -1.48 -9.40
C LEU A 291 12.71 -2.27 -8.11
N THR A 292 12.59 -3.58 -8.22
CA THR A 292 12.49 -4.50 -7.08
C THR A 292 13.72 -4.40 -6.17
N ARG A 293 14.94 -4.44 -6.73
CA ARG A 293 16.17 -4.29 -5.93
C ARG A 293 16.20 -2.94 -5.20
N ALA A 294 15.87 -1.85 -5.89
CA ALA A 294 15.84 -0.50 -5.31
C ALA A 294 14.79 -0.36 -4.19
N SER A 295 13.60 -0.92 -4.40
CA SER A 295 12.53 -0.97 -3.39
C SER A 295 12.97 -1.75 -2.16
N CYS A 296 13.55 -2.94 -2.35
CA CYS A 296 14.01 -3.79 -1.25
C CYS A 296 15.15 -3.15 -0.46
N LEU A 297 16.08 -2.43 -1.10
CA LEU A 297 17.13 -1.66 -0.42
C LEU A 297 16.54 -0.51 0.41
N SER A 298 15.56 0.19 -0.13
CA SER A 298 14.84 1.24 0.61
C SER A 298 14.09 0.65 1.81
N GLY A 299 13.45 -0.50 1.62
CA GLY A 299 12.82 -1.28 2.68
C GLY A 299 13.83 -1.77 3.73
N LEU A 300 15.02 -2.20 3.32
CA LEU A 300 16.10 -2.61 4.21
C LEU A 300 16.51 -1.46 5.12
N ALA A 301 16.67 -0.25 4.59
CA ALA A 301 16.98 0.93 5.37
C ALA A 301 15.88 1.23 6.42
N GLU A 302 14.61 1.12 6.02
CA GLU A 302 13.48 1.32 6.92
C GLU A 302 13.43 0.27 8.04
N VAL A 303 13.62 -1.02 7.72
CA VAL A 303 13.70 -2.08 8.74
C VAL A 303 14.88 -1.86 9.68
N CYS A 304 16.05 -1.47 9.17
CA CYS A 304 17.20 -1.13 10.00
C CYS A 304 16.91 0.01 10.97
N GLN A 305 16.18 1.04 10.54
CA GLN A 305 15.76 2.14 11.38
C GLN A 305 14.81 1.69 12.50
N ARG A 306 13.87 0.79 12.21
CA ARG A 306 12.93 0.23 13.20
C ARG A 306 13.60 -0.68 14.21
N LEU A 307 14.72 -1.29 13.83
CA LEU A 307 15.59 -2.04 14.72
C LEU A 307 16.52 -1.14 15.53
N HIS A 308 16.39 0.19 15.44
CA HIS A 308 17.31 1.16 16.04
C HIS A 308 18.78 0.88 15.71
N PHE A 309 19.04 0.32 14.52
CA PHE A 309 20.35 -0.13 14.08
C PHE A 309 21.04 -1.15 15.02
N ALA A 310 20.28 -1.77 15.94
CA ALA A 310 20.71 -2.88 16.78
C ALA A 310 20.70 -4.22 16.00
N LEU A 311 21.45 -4.26 14.91
CA LEU A 311 21.50 -5.37 13.95
C LEU A 311 22.43 -6.51 14.40
N GLY A 312 23.31 -6.24 15.36
CA GLY A 312 24.31 -7.20 15.84
C GLY A 312 25.16 -7.74 14.68
N PRO A 313 25.34 -9.07 14.55
CA PRO A 313 26.21 -9.64 13.51
C PRO A 313 25.69 -9.41 12.08
N VAL A 314 24.38 -9.23 11.90
CA VAL A 314 23.76 -9.03 10.57
C VAL A 314 24.10 -7.66 9.98
N LEU A 315 24.60 -6.71 10.80
CA LEU A 315 25.07 -5.41 10.31
C LEU A 315 26.09 -5.55 9.17
N TYR A 316 27.03 -6.48 9.28
CA TYR A 316 28.04 -6.69 8.26
C TYR A 316 27.47 -7.22 6.95
N GLU A 317 26.41 -8.04 7.01
CA GLU A 317 25.70 -8.53 5.82
C GLU A 317 24.98 -7.38 5.11
N VAL A 318 24.32 -6.50 5.87
CA VAL A 318 23.66 -5.29 5.35
C VAL A 318 24.68 -4.37 4.68
N ILE A 319 25.78 -4.06 5.36
CA ILE A 319 26.85 -3.20 4.84
C ILE A 319 27.49 -3.79 3.57
N THR A 320 27.72 -5.10 3.57
CA THR A 320 28.26 -5.82 2.40
C THR A 320 27.29 -5.76 1.23
N CYS A 321 26.01 -6.02 1.45
CA CYS A 321 24.97 -5.93 0.44
C CYS A 321 24.90 -4.51 -0.17
N CYS A 322 24.81 -3.47 0.66
CA CYS A 322 24.78 -2.09 0.17
C CYS A 322 26.05 -1.72 -0.60
N ARG A 323 27.23 -2.16 -0.15
CA ARG A 323 28.50 -1.92 -0.85
C ARG A 323 28.48 -2.57 -2.22
N ASP A 324 28.13 -3.85 -2.28
CA ASP A 324 28.21 -4.63 -3.51
C ASP A 324 27.21 -4.10 -4.56
N VAL A 325 26.01 -3.69 -4.14
CA VAL A 325 25.07 -2.98 -5.01
C VAL A 325 25.65 -1.65 -5.48
N LEU A 326 26.10 -0.80 -4.55
CA LEU A 326 26.63 0.53 -4.89
C LEU A 326 27.80 0.47 -5.89
N THR A 327 28.65 -0.56 -5.80
CA THR A 327 29.83 -0.66 -6.67
C THR A 327 29.59 -1.40 -7.98
N SER A 328 28.64 -2.33 -8.01
CA SER A 328 28.56 -3.34 -9.07
C SER A 328 27.20 -3.42 -9.76
N ASP A 329 26.15 -2.82 -9.22
CA ASP A 329 24.82 -2.88 -9.84
C ASP A 329 24.81 -2.10 -11.17
N PRO A 330 24.33 -2.70 -12.28
CA PRO A 330 24.30 -2.03 -13.57
C PRO A 330 23.36 -0.82 -13.58
N ASP A 331 22.28 -0.88 -12.80
CA ASP A 331 21.19 0.09 -12.85
C ASP A 331 21.40 1.20 -11.81
N PRO A 332 21.10 2.47 -12.14
CA PRO A 332 21.33 3.58 -11.23
C PRO A 332 20.37 3.58 -10.03
N GLU A 333 19.13 3.10 -10.18
CA GLU A 333 18.13 3.12 -9.11
C GLU A 333 18.55 2.29 -7.89
N PRO A 334 19.03 1.03 -8.03
CA PRO A 334 19.59 0.28 -6.90
C PRO A 334 20.83 0.92 -6.30
N ARG A 335 21.76 1.45 -7.12
CA ARG A 335 22.96 2.15 -6.61
C ARG A 335 22.59 3.37 -5.77
N LYS A 336 21.61 4.16 -6.23
CA LYS A 336 21.07 5.32 -5.50
C LYS A 336 20.42 4.89 -4.18
N ALA A 337 19.61 3.83 -4.20
CA ALA A 337 18.99 3.28 -3.00
C ALA A 337 20.02 2.75 -1.99
N ALA A 338 21.09 2.11 -2.46
CA ALA A 338 22.20 1.64 -1.61
C ALA A 338 22.96 2.82 -0.97
N ALA A 339 23.26 3.87 -1.73
CA ALA A 339 23.87 5.09 -1.19
C ALA A 339 22.99 5.76 -0.12
N MET A 340 21.67 5.86 -0.37
CA MET A 340 20.71 6.36 0.61
C MET A 340 20.66 5.48 1.87
N THR A 341 20.71 4.16 1.69
CA THR A 341 20.72 3.20 2.80
C THR A 341 21.95 3.40 3.69
N PHE A 342 23.13 3.64 3.09
CA PHE A 342 24.32 4.01 3.85
C PHE A 342 24.13 5.30 4.63
N ALA A 343 23.58 6.35 4.02
CA ALA A 343 23.32 7.61 4.73
C ALA A 343 22.43 7.38 5.97
N LEU A 344 21.35 6.60 5.81
CA LEU A 344 20.43 6.29 6.91
C LEU A 344 21.08 5.44 8.01
N ILE A 345 21.91 4.47 7.65
CA ILE A 345 22.65 3.65 8.63
C ILE A 345 23.65 4.50 9.40
N LEU A 346 24.44 5.33 8.71
CA LEU A 346 25.45 6.18 9.34
C LEU A 346 24.81 7.21 10.29
N ARG A 347 23.74 7.88 9.83
CA ARG A 347 22.95 8.79 10.67
C ARG A 347 22.36 8.06 11.88
N GLY A 348 21.90 6.83 11.65
CA GLY A 348 21.30 5.97 12.66
C GLY A 348 22.25 5.53 13.76
N LEU A 349 23.46 5.11 13.39
CA LEU A 349 24.51 4.71 14.32
C LEU A 349 25.10 5.92 15.05
N GLY A 350 25.21 7.07 14.39
CA GLY A 350 25.75 8.29 14.98
C GLY A 350 27.09 8.02 15.68
N LYS A 351 27.17 8.33 16.98
CA LYS A 351 28.40 8.15 17.78
C LYS A 351 28.89 6.71 17.85
N ASP A 352 27.99 5.73 17.69
CA ASP A 352 28.34 4.31 17.72
C ASP A 352 28.92 3.80 16.38
N THR A 353 29.00 4.66 15.35
CA THR A 353 29.50 4.29 14.01
C THR A 353 30.88 3.64 14.05
N LEU A 354 31.82 4.21 14.83
CA LEU A 354 33.19 3.67 14.94
C LEU A 354 33.19 2.28 15.57
N THR A 355 32.41 2.10 16.64
CA THR A 355 32.35 0.84 17.38
C THR A 355 31.58 -0.24 16.63
N ALA A 356 30.52 0.13 15.92
CA ALA A 356 29.64 -0.79 15.22
C ALA A 356 30.25 -1.27 13.89
N LEU A 357 30.82 -0.37 13.09
CA LEU A 357 31.39 -0.73 11.79
C LEU A 357 32.84 -1.21 11.90
N GLY A 358 33.60 -0.70 12.87
CA GLY A 358 34.99 -1.09 13.10
C GLY A 358 35.82 -1.09 11.82
N GLY A 359 36.36 -2.26 11.46
CA GLY A 359 37.19 -2.42 10.25
C GLY A 359 36.45 -2.16 8.92
N ALA A 360 35.13 -2.35 8.86
CA ALA A 360 34.35 -2.14 7.64
C ALA A 360 34.18 -0.65 7.28
N LEU A 361 34.40 0.27 8.24
CA LEU A 361 34.17 1.70 8.04
C LEU A 361 35.04 2.29 6.93
N ILE A 362 36.31 1.85 6.83
CA ILE A 362 37.24 2.31 5.80
C ILE A 362 36.73 1.91 4.40
N ASP A 363 36.17 0.71 4.28
CA ASP A 363 35.67 0.21 3.01
C ASP A 363 34.36 0.90 2.61
N VAL A 364 33.49 1.21 3.58
CA VAL A 364 32.31 2.05 3.37
C VAL A 364 32.71 3.44 2.87
N TYR A 365 33.62 4.12 3.58
CA TYR A 365 34.11 5.45 3.18
C TYR A 365 34.71 5.44 1.77
N ARG A 366 35.57 4.47 1.45
CA ARG A 366 36.19 4.37 0.12
C ARG A 366 35.16 4.13 -0.98
N SER A 367 34.17 3.28 -0.72
CA SER A 367 33.10 2.97 -1.67
C SER A 367 32.23 4.20 -1.94
N LEU A 368 31.81 4.91 -0.89
CA LEU A 368 31.03 6.15 -1.01
C LEU A 368 31.83 7.26 -1.71
N LYS A 369 33.10 7.45 -1.35
CA LYS A 369 33.98 8.45 -1.99
C LYS A 369 34.19 8.17 -3.47
N ARG A 370 34.33 6.90 -3.85
CA ARG A 370 34.42 6.51 -5.26
C ARG A 370 33.10 6.82 -5.98
N ALA A 371 31.97 6.38 -5.42
CA ALA A 371 30.65 6.62 -6.01
C ALA A 371 30.38 8.12 -6.21
N ALA A 372 30.62 8.96 -5.19
CA ALA A 372 30.45 10.41 -5.28
C ALA A 372 31.31 11.08 -6.36
N ALA A 373 32.51 10.53 -6.64
CA ALA A 373 33.44 11.11 -7.62
C ALA A 373 33.19 10.61 -9.05
N THR A 374 32.84 9.33 -9.23
CA THR A 374 32.92 8.65 -10.53
C THR A 374 31.63 8.00 -11.00
N ASP A 375 30.55 7.94 -10.21
CA ASP A 375 29.29 7.34 -10.70
C ASP A 375 28.75 8.16 -11.90
N PRO A 376 28.31 7.49 -12.98
CA PRO A 376 27.77 8.17 -14.15
C PRO A 376 26.48 8.95 -13.85
N GLU A 377 25.70 8.53 -12.84
CA GLU A 377 24.41 9.14 -12.53
C GLU A 377 24.56 10.19 -11.41
N GLU A 378 23.97 11.36 -11.62
CA GLU A 378 24.09 12.50 -10.69
C GLU A 378 23.39 12.24 -9.36
N GLY A 379 22.19 11.67 -9.38
CA GLY A 379 21.46 11.24 -8.19
C GLY A 379 22.27 10.29 -7.31
N VAL A 380 22.95 9.29 -7.87
CA VAL A 380 23.85 8.39 -7.11
C VAL A 380 24.98 9.20 -6.47
N ARG A 381 25.62 10.11 -7.20
CA ARG A 381 26.68 10.97 -6.67
C ARG A 381 26.19 11.83 -5.51
N VAL A 382 25.01 12.43 -5.63
CA VAL A 382 24.39 13.25 -4.57
C VAL A 382 24.10 12.41 -3.33
N HIS A 383 23.50 11.23 -3.48
CA HIS A 383 23.20 10.37 -2.33
C HIS A 383 24.47 9.82 -1.66
N ALA A 384 25.52 9.53 -2.43
CA ALA A 384 26.81 9.14 -1.89
C ALA A 384 27.50 10.30 -1.14
N ALA A 385 27.39 11.53 -1.66
CA ALA A 385 27.87 12.72 -0.97
C ALA A 385 27.12 12.96 0.35
N LEU A 386 25.79 12.82 0.36
CA LEU A 386 24.99 12.90 1.59
C LEU A 386 25.45 11.89 2.65
N ALA A 387 25.73 10.64 2.26
CA ALA A 387 26.25 9.63 3.18
C ALA A 387 27.65 9.98 3.72
N LEU A 388 28.51 10.61 2.91
CA LEU A 388 29.81 11.11 3.36
C LEU A 388 29.66 12.29 4.33
N ASP A 389 28.71 13.19 4.09
CA ASP A 389 28.43 14.32 4.97
C ASP A 389 27.94 13.85 6.35
N GLU A 390 27.08 12.81 6.41
CA GLU A 390 26.65 12.17 7.66
C GLU A 390 27.84 11.59 8.44
N LEU A 391 28.77 10.93 7.73
CA LEU A 391 29.99 10.40 8.33
C LEU A 391 30.92 11.53 8.82
N ASP A 392 31.12 12.56 8.02
CA ASP A 392 31.96 13.71 8.36
C ASP A 392 31.40 14.47 9.58
N GLY A 393 30.08 14.64 9.65
CA GLY A 393 29.40 15.23 10.81
C GLY A 393 29.66 14.41 12.07
N THR A 394 29.43 13.09 12.00
CA THR A 394 29.69 12.14 13.09
C THR A 394 31.15 12.18 13.55
N MET A 395 32.10 12.18 12.61
CA MET A 395 33.53 12.24 12.91
C MET A 395 33.94 13.55 13.58
N ARG A 396 33.41 14.69 13.11
CA ARG A 396 33.68 16.00 13.71
C ARG A 396 33.17 16.09 15.14
N GLU A 397 31.97 15.58 15.39
CA GLU A 397 31.40 15.55 16.73
C GLU A 397 32.26 14.73 17.70
N MET A 398 32.80 13.59 17.26
CA MET A 398 33.65 12.75 18.11
C MET A 398 35.05 13.31 18.32
N LEU A 399 35.69 13.81 17.25
CA LEU A 399 37.08 14.30 17.31
C LEU A 399 37.20 15.66 17.99
N PHE A 400 36.17 16.50 17.90
CA PHE A 400 36.15 17.86 18.45
C PHE A 400 35.08 18.04 19.54
N ALA A 401 34.68 16.94 20.22
CA ALA A 401 33.76 16.99 21.34
C ALA A 401 34.26 17.98 22.41
N ARG A 402 33.38 18.89 22.86
CA ARG A 402 33.72 19.79 23.97
C ARG A 402 33.89 18.95 25.25
N PRO A 403 34.94 19.19 26.06
CA PRO A 403 35.11 18.47 27.31
C PRO A 403 33.93 18.75 28.25
N GLU A 404 33.24 17.70 28.69
CA GLU A 404 32.23 17.79 29.74
C GLU A 404 32.92 18.06 31.08
N LEU A 405 32.79 19.28 31.60
CA LEU A 405 33.27 19.64 32.93
C LEU A 405 32.40 18.97 34.00
N SER A 406 32.65 17.68 34.29
CA SER A 406 32.05 17.00 35.43
C SER A 406 32.77 17.39 36.72
N LYS A 407 32.08 18.07 37.63
CA LYS A 407 32.58 18.28 38.99
C LYS A 407 32.27 17.02 39.81
N GLN A 408 33.26 16.16 40.03
CA GLN A 408 33.16 15.16 41.09
C GLN A 408 33.23 15.87 42.44
N ILE A 409 32.10 15.96 43.13
CA ILE A 409 32.06 16.38 44.54
C ILE A 409 32.27 15.11 45.36
N SER A 410 33.52 14.84 45.75
CA SER A 410 33.82 13.84 46.77
C SER A 410 33.62 14.47 48.15
N ILE A 411 32.62 13.99 48.88
CA ILE A 411 32.44 14.35 50.29
C ILE A 411 33.48 13.54 51.09
N LEU A 412 34.54 14.22 51.51
CA LEU A 412 35.55 13.66 52.40
C LEU A 412 35.07 13.80 53.86
N GLY A 413 34.61 12.69 54.43
CA GLY A 413 34.53 12.47 55.88
C GLY A 413 33.16 12.65 56.52
N LEU A 414 32.64 11.54 57.08
CA LEU A 414 32.04 11.51 58.41
C LEU A 414 32.93 10.64 59.29
#